data_AF-A0A7G6XEE9-F1
#
_entry.id   AF-A0A7G6XEE9-F1
#
_cell.length_a   1.000
_cell.length_b   1.000
_cell.length_c   1.000
_cell.angle_alpha   90.00
_cell.angle_beta   90.00
_cell.angle_gamma   90.00
#
_symmetry.space_group_name_H-M   'P 1'
#
loop_
_entity.id
_entity.type
_entity.pdbx_description
1 polymer ?
#
loop_
_entity_poly.entity_id
_entity_poly.type
_entity_poly.pdbx_seq_one_letter_code
_entity_poly.pdbx_strand_id
1 'polypeptide(L)'
;MNASALPAVAPAPPGSAVADAYARLADAYGGLRVVERAAHEPSPRGVGWVGADELAAGGPALDAFLAWDNAQVLRDYGTQARPDVVASFGLHRYAWPACLLITLPWFLDRRVPRLPVSEVAFHRTLGRMSVHVESFACLPDDPAAVLPGARVVPDEEALREEVRAAVAQHLGPVLEGFGPRMRRGRRALWGMATDEVVESLWHVGHLLGEERRTMAELEALLPGSTAPYTGGAGFRTLSGPDGRELPTRDRASCCFFYTIRPEDTCVTCPRTCDADRVTRLTADAA
;
A
#
# COMPACT_ATOMS: atom_id res chain seq x y z
N MET A 1 21.17 3.78 16.45
CA MET A 1 21.48 3.39 15.06
C MET A 1 21.19 4.59 14.19
N ASN A 2 22.21 5.18 13.58
CA ASN A 2 22.05 6.38 12.76
C ASN A 2 21.07 6.08 11.61
N ALA A 3 19.97 6.83 11.55
CA ALA A 3 19.12 6.91 10.38
C ALA A 3 20.00 7.41 9.22
N SER A 4 20.42 6.49 8.35
CA SER A 4 21.13 6.87 7.14
C SER A 4 20.11 7.65 6.29
N ALA A 5 20.27 8.97 6.23
CA ALA A 5 19.42 9.82 5.41
C ALA A 5 19.48 9.30 3.98
N LEU A 6 18.32 8.93 3.43
CA LEU A 6 18.21 8.49 2.05
C LEU A 6 18.78 9.62 1.15
N PRO A 7 19.64 9.30 0.15
CA PRO A 7 20.19 10.30 -0.75
C PRO A 7 19.09 11.17 -1.36
N ALA A 8 19.38 12.46 -1.55
CA ALA A 8 18.48 13.44 -2.14
C ALA A 8 17.92 12.93 -3.48
N VAL A 9 16.61 13.10 -3.66
CA VAL A 9 15.89 12.73 -4.88
C VAL A 9 15.86 13.95 -5.80
N ALA A 10 15.85 13.73 -7.12
CA ALA A 10 15.63 14.79 -8.09
C ALA A 10 14.28 15.48 -7.84
N PRO A 11 14.15 16.80 -8.10
CA PRO A 11 12.87 17.48 -7.97
C PRO A 11 11.84 16.87 -8.92
N ALA A 12 10.56 16.87 -8.50
CA ALA A 12 9.46 16.42 -9.35
C ALA A 12 9.38 17.24 -10.65
N PRO A 13 8.86 16.68 -11.74
CA PRO A 13 8.56 17.42 -12.96
C PRO A 13 7.71 18.67 -12.67
N PRO A 14 7.99 19.81 -13.36
CA PRO A 14 7.16 21.01 -13.22
C PRO A 14 5.69 20.72 -13.55
N GLY A 15 4.78 21.23 -12.72
CA GLY A 15 3.34 21.02 -12.92
C GLY A 15 2.84 19.63 -12.50
N SER A 16 3.58 18.90 -11.66
CA SER A 16 3.10 17.66 -11.05
C SER A 16 1.83 17.86 -10.23
N ALA A 17 0.84 16.99 -10.45
CA ALA A 17 -0.40 16.99 -9.68
C ALA A 17 -0.26 16.30 -8.31
N VAL A 18 0.81 15.53 -8.08
CA VAL A 18 0.97 14.64 -6.91
C VAL A 18 2.25 14.88 -6.11
N ALA A 19 3.12 15.78 -6.55
CA ALA A 19 4.40 16.06 -5.90
C ALA A 19 4.24 16.45 -4.42
N ASP A 20 3.26 17.29 -4.08
CA ASP A 20 3.03 17.74 -2.70
C ASP A 20 2.62 16.58 -1.78
N ALA A 21 1.74 15.69 -2.25
CA ALA A 21 1.37 14.48 -1.52
C ALA A 21 2.57 13.55 -1.27
N TYR A 22 3.43 13.37 -2.27
CA TYR A 22 4.63 12.54 -2.14
C TYR A 22 5.73 13.19 -1.28
N ALA A 23 5.84 14.52 -1.28
CA ALA A 23 6.70 15.24 -0.35
C ALA A 23 6.20 15.06 1.09
N ARG A 24 4.88 15.19 1.32
CA ARG A 24 4.28 14.99 2.64
C ARG A 24 4.41 13.55 3.15
N LEU A 25 4.32 12.57 2.25
CA LEU A 25 4.66 11.17 2.56
C LEU A 25 6.11 11.03 3.02
N ALA A 26 7.04 11.66 2.31
CA ALA A 26 8.46 11.57 2.63
C ALA A 26 8.77 12.18 4.01
N ASP A 27 8.11 13.27 4.36
CA ASP A 27 8.26 13.93 5.66
C ASP A 27 7.67 13.10 6.81
N ALA A 28 6.49 12.49 6.60
CA ALA A 28 5.80 11.72 7.63
C ALA A 28 6.35 10.29 7.80
N TYR A 29 6.81 9.65 6.72
CA TYR A 29 7.24 8.25 6.72
C TYR A 29 8.61 8.07 6.08
N GLY A 30 9.63 7.84 6.93
CA GLY A 30 11.02 7.65 6.49
C GLY A 30 11.27 6.35 5.70
N GLY A 31 10.31 5.42 5.69
CA GLY A 31 10.46 4.11 5.03
C GLY A 31 10.14 4.11 3.53
N LEU A 32 9.61 5.21 2.97
CA LEU A 32 9.24 5.31 1.56
C LEU A 32 9.64 6.67 0.98
N ARG A 33 10.13 6.66 -0.25
CA ARG A 33 10.37 7.83 -1.08
C ARG A 33 9.83 7.58 -2.48
N VAL A 34 9.00 8.48 -2.98
CA VAL A 34 8.49 8.41 -4.35
C VAL A 34 9.27 9.38 -5.22
N VAL A 35 9.71 8.91 -6.38
CA VAL A 35 10.47 9.67 -7.38
C VAL A 35 9.62 9.74 -8.62
N GLU A 36 9.04 10.92 -8.87
CA GLU A 36 8.35 11.16 -10.12
C GLU A 36 9.36 11.42 -11.24
N ARG A 37 9.14 10.77 -12.38
CA ARG A 37 10.00 10.83 -13.56
C ARG A 37 9.31 11.62 -14.66
N ALA A 38 10.11 12.34 -15.45
CA ALA A 38 9.58 12.93 -16.67
C ALA A 38 9.29 11.82 -17.71
N ALA A 39 8.32 12.03 -18.60
CA ALA A 39 7.89 11.02 -19.59
C ALA A 39 9.01 10.47 -20.48
N HIS A 40 10.08 11.24 -20.71
CA HIS A 40 11.22 10.82 -21.53
C HIS A 40 12.30 10.05 -20.74
N GLU A 41 12.24 10.05 -19.42
CA GLU A 41 13.21 9.36 -18.58
C GLU A 41 12.84 7.88 -18.48
N PRO A 42 13.80 6.95 -18.66
CA PRO A 42 13.50 5.53 -18.56
C PRO A 42 13.18 5.11 -17.13
N SER A 43 12.22 4.19 -16.97
CA SER A 43 11.96 3.53 -15.67
C SER A 43 13.21 2.75 -15.23
N PRO A 44 13.67 2.89 -13.98
CA PRO A 44 14.85 2.20 -13.51
C PRO A 44 14.62 0.69 -13.44
N ARG A 45 15.63 -0.09 -13.86
CA ARG A 45 15.61 -1.56 -13.89
C ARG A 45 16.92 -2.11 -13.34
N GLY A 46 16.87 -3.30 -12.73
CA GLY A 46 18.04 -3.96 -12.17
C GLY A 46 18.66 -3.22 -10.98
N VAL A 47 19.79 -3.72 -10.46
CA VAL A 47 20.52 -3.14 -9.31
C VAL A 47 19.59 -2.79 -8.13
N GLY A 48 18.74 -3.73 -7.73
CA GLY A 48 17.79 -3.56 -6.62
C GLY A 48 16.41 -3.00 -7.03
N TRP A 49 16.28 -2.46 -8.24
CA TRP A 49 14.98 -2.12 -8.84
C TRP A 49 14.32 -3.34 -9.47
N VAL A 50 13.00 -3.44 -9.30
CA VAL A 50 12.12 -4.34 -10.03
C VAL A 50 10.91 -3.54 -10.50
N GLY A 51 10.51 -3.68 -11.76
CA GLY A 51 9.26 -3.08 -12.23
C GLY A 51 8.03 -3.83 -11.77
N ALA A 52 6.92 -3.12 -11.65
CA ALA A 52 5.63 -3.71 -11.33
C ALA A 52 5.16 -4.67 -12.44
N ASP A 53 5.46 -4.34 -13.69
CA ASP A 53 5.25 -5.19 -14.87
C ASP A 53 6.07 -6.49 -14.83
N GLU A 54 7.31 -6.43 -14.34
CA GLU A 54 8.16 -7.61 -14.13
C GLU A 54 7.60 -8.53 -13.03
N LEU A 55 7.01 -7.96 -11.97
CA LEU A 55 6.30 -8.71 -10.95
C LEU A 55 4.99 -9.32 -11.50
N ALA A 56 4.22 -8.52 -12.25
CA ALA A 56 2.97 -8.93 -12.87
C ALA A 56 3.16 -10.06 -13.91
N ALA A 57 4.30 -10.07 -14.61
CA ALA A 57 4.63 -11.15 -15.55
C ALA A 57 4.82 -12.51 -14.86
N GLY A 58 5.03 -12.56 -13.54
CA GLY A 58 5.14 -13.81 -12.77
C GLY A 58 6.34 -14.67 -13.15
N GLY A 59 7.37 -14.07 -13.75
CA GLY A 59 8.56 -14.74 -14.27
C GLY A 59 9.77 -14.68 -13.34
N PRO A 60 10.99 -14.77 -13.89
CA PRO A 60 12.23 -14.82 -13.10
C PRO A 60 12.46 -13.61 -12.17
N ALA A 61 11.96 -12.43 -12.54
CA ALA A 61 12.05 -11.24 -11.69
C ALA A 61 11.25 -11.40 -10.40
N LEU A 62 10.03 -11.97 -10.47
CA LEU A 62 9.25 -12.30 -9.29
C LEU A 62 9.94 -13.39 -8.45
N ASP A 63 10.54 -14.40 -9.08
CA ASP A 63 11.27 -15.44 -8.36
C ASP A 63 12.48 -14.87 -7.60
N ALA A 64 13.25 -13.99 -8.24
CA ALA A 64 14.36 -13.29 -7.59
C ALA A 64 13.87 -12.38 -6.45
N PHE A 65 12.75 -11.69 -6.66
CA PHE A 65 12.10 -10.87 -5.64
C PHE A 65 11.74 -11.72 -4.41
N LEU A 66 11.09 -12.86 -4.58
CA LEU A 66 10.70 -13.76 -3.48
C LEU A 66 11.89 -14.52 -2.86
N ALA A 67 12.92 -14.84 -3.62
CA ALA A 67 14.13 -15.48 -3.08
C ALA A 67 14.79 -14.60 -2.01
N TRP A 68 14.77 -13.28 -2.21
CA TRP A 68 15.23 -12.35 -1.20
C TRP A 68 14.36 -12.39 0.06
N ASP A 69 13.03 -12.46 -0.08
CA ASP A 69 12.10 -12.57 1.06
C ASP A 69 12.32 -13.86 1.85
N ASN A 70 12.52 -14.99 1.15
CA ASN A 70 12.87 -16.26 1.78
C ASN A 70 14.19 -16.15 2.57
N ALA A 71 15.22 -15.55 1.97
CA ALA A 71 16.50 -15.37 2.63
C ALA A 71 16.40 -14.42 3.83
N GLN A 72 15.57 -13.37 3.76
CA GLN A 72 15.36 -12.48 4.90
C GLN A 72 14.65 -13.19 6.04
N VAL A 73 13.57 -13.94 5.77
CA VAL A 73 12.85 -14.67 6.82
C VAL A 73 13.80 -15.61 7.59
N LEU A 74 14.66 -16.33 6.89
CA LEU A 74 15.65 -17.20 7.53
C LEU A 74 16.64 -16.43 8.40
N ARG A 75 17.12 -15.26 7.94
CA ARG A 75 18.05 -14.42 8.71
C ARG A 75 17.40 -13.84 9.97
N ASP A 76 16.18 -13.33 9.85
CA ASP A 76 15.54 -12.55 10.92
C ASP A 76 14.88 -13.46 11.97
N TYR A 77 14.37 -14.62 11.56
CA TYR A 77 13.59 -15.52 12.42
C TYR A 77 14.24 -16.89 12.64
N GLY A 78 15.35 -17.20 11.97
CA GLY A 78 16.03 -18.50 12.10
C GLY A 78 15.22 -19.70 11.59
N THR A 79 14.09 -19.46 10.93
CA THR A 79 13.18 -20.50 10.40
C THR A 79 12.91 -20.28 8.93
N GLN A 80 12.72 -21.37 8.18
CA GLN A 80 12.34 -21.29 6.78
C GLN A 80 10.81 -21.25 6.66
N ALA A 81 10.28 -20.16 6.11
CA ALA A 81 8.85 -20.07 5.83
C ALA A 81 8.43 -20.97 4.66
N ARG A 82 7.16 -21.37 4.67
CA ARG A 82 6.55 -22.04 3.52
C ARG A 82 6.55 -21.09 2.30
N PRO A 83 6.70 -21.61 1.06
CA PRO A 83 6.76 -20.75 -0.13
C PRO A 83 5.56 -19.81 -0.31
N ASP A 84 4.35 -20.26 0.01
CA ASP A 84 3.12 -19.44 -0.09
C ASP A 84 3.05 -18.31 0.96
N VAL A 85 3.75 -18.50 2.07
CA VAL A 85 3.91 -17.50 3.14
C VAL A 85 4.96 -16.47 2.73
N VAL A 86 6.08 -16.90 2.14
CA VAL A 86 7.07 -16.00 1.51
C VAL A 86 6.41 -15.14 0.42
N ALA A 87 5.62 -15.76 -0.46
CA ALA A 87 4.87 -15.03 -1.50
C ALA A 87 3.91 -13.99 -0.91
N SER A 88 3.27 -14.29 0.23
CA SER A 88 2.41 -13.34 0.94
C SER A 88 3.20 -12.13 1.48
N PHE A 89 4.42 -12.32 2.00
CA PHE A 89 5.27 -11.20 2.42
C PHE A 89 5.81 -10.38 1.26
N GLY A 90 6.25 -11.05 0.20
CA GLY A 90 6.68 -10.37 -1.02
C GLY A 90 5.56 -9.47 -1.55
N LEU A 91 4.34 -10.00 -1.63
CA LEU A 91 3.18 -9.23 -2.09
C LEU A 91 2.93 -8.03 -1.17
N HIS A 92 2.87 -8.23 0.14
CA HIS A 92 2.67 -7.13 1.11
C HIS A 92 3.74 -6.04 0.97
N ARG A 93 5.02 -6.43 0.88
CA ARG A 93 6.16 -5.49 0.77
C ARG A 93 6.13 -4.64 -0.49
N TYR A 94 5.49 -5.12 -1.54
CA TYR A 94 5.28 -4.36 -2.77
C TYR A 94 3.95 -3.59 -2.76
N ALA A 95 2.85 -4.27 -2.46
CA ALA A 95 1.50 -3.73 -2.59
C ALA A 95 1.20 -2.65 -1.55
N TRP A 96 1.72 -2.77 -0.32
CA TRP A 96 1.55 -1.77 0.73
C TRP A 96 2.04 -0.37 0.28
N PRO A 97 3.30 -0.19 -0.17
CA PRO A 97 3.74 1.11 -0.67
C PRO A 97 3.10 1.47 -2.03
N ALA A 98 2.76 0.49 -2.88
CA ALA A 98 2.12 0.76 -4.17
C ALA A 98 0.71 1.36 -4.01
N CYS A 99 -0.05 0.92 -3.01
CA CYS A 99 -1.36 1.52 -2.69
C CYS A 99 -1.24 3.01 -2.38
N LEU A 100 -0.23 3.42 -1.60
CA LEU A 100 0.00 4.82 -1.23
C LEU A 100 0.29 5.73 -2.41
N LEU A 101 0.82 5.19 -3.52
CA LEU A 101 1.03 5.97 -4.73
C LEU A 101 -0.28 6.58 -5.25
N ILE A 102 -1.40 5.90 -5.02
CA ILE A 102 -2.73 6.29 -5.50
C ILE A 102 -3.58 6.88 -4.37
N THR A 103 -3.61 6.23 -3.22
CA THR A 103 -4.54 6.56 -2.13
C THR A 103 -4.14 7.82 -1.38
N LEU A 104 -2.84 8.12 -1.27
CA LEU A 104 -2.40 9.29 -0.53
C LEU A 104 -2.67 10.61 -1.27
N PRO A 105 -2.37 10.77 -2.57
CA PRO A 105 -2.77 11.97 -3.32
C PRO A 105 -4.29 12.17 -3.33
N TRP A 106 -5.06 11.07 -3.36
CA TRP A 106 -6.52 11.16 -3.24
C TRP A 106 -6.95 11.69 -1.88
N PHE A 107 -6.36 11.16 -0.80
CA PHE A 107 -6.70 11.54 0.56
C PHE A 107 -6.32 13.00 0.87
N LEU A 108 -5.15 13.44 0.44
CA LEU A 108 -4.66 14.80 0.72
C LEU A 108 -5.28 15.84 -0.20
N ASP A 109 -5.30 15.57 -1.51
CA ASP A 109 -5.51 16.59 -2.53
C ASP A 109 -6.70 16.29 -3.45
N ARG A 110 -7.46 15.21 -3.21
CA ARG A 110 -8.55 14.74 -4.09
C ARG A 110 -8.10 14.47 -5.53
N ARG A 111 -6.86 13.98 -5.69
CA ARG A 111 -6.28 13.63 -7.00
C ARG A 111 -5.95 12.15 -7.07
N VAL A 112 -6.39 11.47 -8.12
CA VAL A 112 -6.20 10.03 -8.29
C VAL A 112 -5.29 9.75 -9.48
N PRO A 113 -3.98 9.52 -9.28
CA PRO A 113 -3.09 9.20 -10.39
C PRO A 113 -3.41 7.83 -10.99
N ARG A 114 -3.27 7.71 -12.31
CA ARG A 114 -3.35 6.41 -13.02
C ARG A 114 -1.94 5.86 -13.17
N LEU A 115 -1.68 4.73 -12.53
CA LEU A 115 -0.36 4.09 -12.51
C LEU A 115 -0.46 2.64 -12.99
N PRO A 116 -0.56 2.39 -14.31
CA PRO A 116 -0.38 1.04 -14.85
C PRO A 116 0.95 0.43 -14.39
N VAL A 117 1.05 -0.90 -14.42
CA VAL A 117 2.26 -1.61 -13.96
C VAL A 117 3.53 -1.27 -14.77
N SER A 118 3.41 -0.74 -15.98
CA SER A 118 4.55 -0.24 -16.77
C SER A 118 5.18 1.03 -16.20
N GLU A 119 4.40 1.81 -15.46
CA GLU A 119 4.77 3.15 -14.97
C GLU A 119 5.34 3.15 -13.57
N VAL A 120 5.59 1.98 -12.97
CA VAL A 120 6.05 1.86 -11.59
C VAL A 120 7.23 0.90 -11.48
N ALA A 121 8.28 1.35 -10.81
CA ALA A 121 9.40 0.52 -10.39
C ALA A 121 9.67 0.67 -8.89
N PHE A 122 10.09 -0.41 -8.24
CA PHE A 122 10.30 -0.47 -6.81
C PHE A 122 11.73 -0.89 -6.47
N HIS A 123 12.40 -0.11 -5.63
CA HIS A 123 13.69 -0.42 -5.06
C HIS A 123 13.54 -0.81 -3.58
N ARG A 124 13.36 -2.10 -3.35
CA ARG A 124 13.00 -2.64 -2.03
C ARG A 124 13.93 -2.24 -0.89
N THR A 125 15.25 -2.27 -1.10
CA THR A 125 16.23 -2.06 -0.01
C THR A 125 16.43 -0.60 0.36
N LEU A 126 16.02 0.34 -0.50
CA LEU A 126 16.10 1.78 -0.25
C LEU A 126 14.72 2.38 0.04
N GLY A 127 13.65 1.57 0.00
CA GLY A 127 12.28 2.05 0.13
C GLY A 127 11.96 3.12 -0.91
N ARG A 128 12.29 2.90 -2.19
CA ARG A 128 12.02 3.87 -3.26
C ARG A 128 11.03 3.34 -4.27
N MET A 129 10.10 4.18 -4.69
CA MET A 129 9.26 3.94 -5.86
C MET A 129 9.54 5.00 -6.90
N SER A 130 9.76 4.57 -8.14
CA SER A 130 9.85 5.45 -9.30
C SER A 130 8.53 5.38 -10.03
N VAL A 131 7.95 6.53 -10.37
CA VAL A 131 6.64 6.60 -11.04
C VAL A 131 6.66 7.55 -12.22
N HIS A 132 5.88 7.23 -13.23
CA HIS A 132 5.50 8.12 -14.32
C HIS A 132 4.01 8.42 -14.21
N VAL A 133 3.66 9.68 -13.97
CA VAL A 133 2.26 10.10 -13.83
C VAL A 133 1.85 10.87 -15.08
N GLU A 134 1.18 10.18 -16.00
CA GLU A 134 0.71 10.80 -17.25
C GLU A 134 -0.70 11.40 -17.12
N SER A 135 -1.53 10.83 -16.24
CA SER A 135 -2.90 11.29 -16.04
C SER A 135 -3.39 11.05 -14.62
N PHE A 136 -4.36 11.86 -14.21
CA PHE A 136 -5.00 11.75 -12.90
C PHE A 136 -6.46 12.19 -12.99
N ALA A 137 -7.31 11.68 -12.09
CA ALA A 137 -8.66 12.19 -11.91
C ALA A 137 -8.70 13.25 -10.81
N CYS A 138 -9.55 14.26 -10.95
CA CYS A 138 -9.77 15.30 -9.93
C CYS A 138 -11.22 15.84 -9.99
N LEU A 139 -11.61 16.62 -8.99
CA LEU A 139 -12.92 17.29 -8.95
C LEU A 139 -12.94 18.55 -9.83
N PRO A 140 -14.12 19.08 -10.20
CA PRO A 140 -14.24 20.23 -11.11
C PRO A 140 -13.58 21.51 -10.60
N ASP A 141 -13.57 21.72 -9.29
CA ASP A 141 -13.02 22.91 -8.64
C ASP A 141 -11.53 22.76 -8.25
N ASP A 142 -10.90 21.63 -8.58
CA ASP A 142 -9.48 21.43 -8.31
C ASP A 142 -8.63 22.36 -9.20
N PRO A 143 -7.69 23.17 -8.62
CA PRO A 143 -6.77 23.98 -9.41
C PRO A 143 -5.95 23.20 -10.45
N ALA A 144 -5.72 21.90 -10.22
CA ALA A 144 -5.03 21.02 -11.13
C ALA A 144 -5.89 20.57 -12.32
N ALA A 145 -7.19 20.87 -12.35
CA ALA A 145 -8.08 20.49 -13.46
C ALA A 145 -7.67 21.06 -14.83
N VAL A 146 -6.85 22.12 -14.84
CA VAL A 146 -6.30 22.73 -16.07
C VAL A 146 -4.97 22.10 -16.53
N LEU A 147 -4.38 21.21 -15.74
CA LEU A 147 -3.11 20.58 -16.08
C LEU A 147 -3.28 19.54 -17.19
N PRO A 148 -2.25 19.32 -18.02
CA PRO A 148 -2.23 18.20 -18.94
C PRO A 148 -2.45 16.87 -18.21
N GLY A 149 -3.28 15.98 -18.78
CA GLY A 149 -3.57 14.68 -18.19
C GLY A 149 -4.65 14.69 -17.10
N ALA A 150 -5.17 15.86 -16.71
CA ALA A 150 -6.31 15.95 -15.79
C ALA A 150 -7.59 15.37 -16.41
N ARG A 151 -8.29 14.52 -15.67
CA ARG A 151 -9.62 13.99 -15.98
C ARG A 151 -10.60 14.42 -14.90
N VAL A 152 -11.43 15.40 -15.22
CA VAL A 152 -12.43 15.90 -14.27
C VAL A 152 -13.56 14.88 -14.13
N VAL A 153 -13.85 14.49 -12.89
CA VAL A 153 -15.00 13.65 -12.52
C VAL A 153 -16.06 14.50 -11.81
N PRO A 154 -17.35 14.14 -11.86
CA PRO A 154 -18.43 15.03 -11.44
C PRO A 154 -18.51 15.24 -9.91
N ASP A 155 -18.12 14.25 -9.10
CA ASP A 155 -18.30 14.28 -7.65
C ASP A 155 -17.34 13.33 -6.90
N GLU A 156 -17.44 13.36 -5.56
CA GLU A 156 -16.62 12.57 -4.63
C GLU A 156 -16.86 11.05 -4.73
N GLU A 157 -18.04 10.58 -5.13
CA GLU A 157 -18.26 9.14 -5.34
C GLU A 157 -17.59 8.69 -6.64
N ALA A 158 -17.73 9.46 -7.72
CA ALA A 158 -17.02 9.20 -8.98
C ALA A 158 -15.50 9.23 -8.77
N LEU A 159 -14.99 10.10 -7.89
CA LEU A 159 -13.58 10.10 -7.51
C LEU A 159 -13.18 8.83 -6.73
N ARG A 160 -14.01 8.36 -5.79
CA ARG A 160 -13.79 7.07 -5.10
C ARG A 160 -13.85 5.88 -6.05
N GLU A 161 -14.71 5.92 -7.08
CA GLU A 161 -14.71 4.94 -8.17
C GLU A 161 -13.38 4.94 -8.93
N GLU A 162 -12.83 6.11 -9.25
CA GLU A 162 -11.51 6.23 -9.88
C GLU A 162 -10.40 5.68 -8.99
N VAL A 163 -10.43 5.88 -7.66
CA VAL A 163 -9.45 5.26 -6.74
C VAL A 163 -9.52 3.75 -6.81
N ARG A 164 -10.73 3.18 -6.71
CA ARG A 164 -10.96 1.73 -6.83
C ARG A 164 -10.50 1.20 -8.18
N ALA A 165 -10.79 1.91 -9.27
CA ALA A 165 -10.39 1.50 -10.61
C ALA A 165 -8.86 1.57 -10.80
N ALA A 166 -8.21 2.64 -10.34
CA ALA A 166 -6.77 2.85 -10.46
C ALA A 166 -5.98 1.81 -9.68
N VAL A 167 -6.35 1.55 -8.42
CA VAL A 167 -5.72 0.51 -7.60
C VAL A 167 -5.98 -0.87 -8.21
N ALA A 168 -7.19 -1.16 -8.68
CA ALA A 168 -7.48 -2.45 -9.30
C ALA A 168 -6.73 -2.66 -10.62
N GLN A 169 -6.59 -1.62 -11.44
CA GLN A 169 -5.79 -1.65 -12.67
C GLN A 169 -4.32 -1.95 -12.37
N HIS A 170 -3.78 -1.38 -11.29
CA HIS A 170 -2.40 -1.59 -10.89
C HIS A 170 -2.17 -2.97 -10.27
N LEU A 171 -2.97 -3.33 -9.26
CA LEU A 171 -2.76 -4.56 -8.50
C LEU A 171 -3.27 -5.81 -9.22
N GLY A 172 -4.28 -5.72 -10.09
CA GLY A 172 -4.85 -6.87 -10.77
C GLY A 172 -3.79 -7.76 -11.45
N PRO A 173 -2.96 -7.21 -12.35
CA PRO A 173 -1.87 -7.95 -13.00
C PRO A 173 -0.81 -8.46 -12.00
N VAL A 174 -0.50 -7.69 -10.95
CA VAL A 174 0.45 -8.12 -9.90
C VAL A 174 -0.09 -9.33 -9.15
N LEU A 175 -1.37 -9.31 -8.77
CA LEU A 175 -2.04 -10.44 -8.12
C LEU A 175 -2.07 -11.68 -9.03
N GLU A 176 -2.22 -11.50 -10.35
CA GLU A 176 -2.14 -12.60 -11.33
C GLU A 176 -0.73 -13.20 -11.39
N GLY A 177 0.32 -12.37 -11.43
CA GLY A 177 1.71 -12.83 -11.41
C GLY A 177 2.09 -13.58 -10.12
N PHE A 178 1.60 -13.10 -8.98
CA PHE A 178 1.81 -13.75 -7.68
C PHE A 178 0.95 -15.01 -7.48
N GLY A 179 -0.25 -15.05 -8.07
CA GLY A 179 -1.25 -16.10 -7.86
C GLY A 179 -0.71 -17.53 -7.86
N PRO A 180 0.09 -17.96 -8.87
CA PRO A 180 0.66 -19.31 -8.92
C PRO A 180 1.58 -19.68 -7.75
N ARG A 181 2.20 -18.69 -7.09
CA ARG A 181 3.06 -18.88 -5.90
C ARG A 181 2.27 -18.83 -4.60
N MET A 182 1.00 -18.42 -4.68
CA MET A 182 0.11 -18.27 -3.53
C MET A 182 -0.89 -19.42 -3.50
N ARG A 183 -1.04 -20.09 -2.36
CA ARG A 183 -2.10 -21.10 -2.16
C ARG A 183 -3.46 -20.47 -1.88
N ARG A 184 -3.84 -19.47 -2.68
CA ARG A 184 -5.03 -18.62 -2.49
C ARG A 184 -5.79 -18.45 -3.80
N GLY A 185 -7.12 -18.57 -3.73
CA GLY A 185 -7.98 -18.22 -4.86
C GLY A 185 -8.12 -16.70 -5.04
N ARG A 186 -8.63 -16.29 -6.20
CA ARG A 186 -8.82 -14.88 -6.59
C ARG A 186 -9.49 -14.02 -5.52
N ARG A 187 -10.56 -14.51 -4.88
CA ARG A 187 -11.25 -13.80 -3.79
C ARG A 187 -10.31 -13.47 -2.61
N ALA A 188 -9.45 -14.41 -2.22
CA ALA A 188 -8.52 -14.20 -1.12
C ALA A 188 -7.37 -13.25 -1.49
N LEU A 189 -6.93 -13.25 -2.76
CA LEU A 189 -5.96 -12.28 -3.28
C LEU A 189 -6.52 -10.85 -3.27
N TRP A 190 -7.77 -10.67 -3.70
CA TRP A 190 -8.43 -9.37 -3.61
C TRP A 190 -8.74 -8.95 -2.18
N GLY A 191 -8.94 -9.90 -1.25
CA GLY A 191 -8.99 -9.59 0.19
C GLY A 191 -7.66 -9.04 0.71
N MET A 192 -6.52 -9.53 0.20
CA MET A 192 -5.22 -8.93 0.52
C MET A 192 -5.11 -7.52 -0.05
N ALA A 193 -5.51 -7.28 -1.30
CA ALA A 193 -5.50 -5.93 -1.88
C ALA A 193 -6.39 -4.94 -1.08
N THR A 194 -7.57 -5.37 -0.61
CA THR A 194 -8.40 -4.59 0.32
C THR A 194 -7.59 -4.21 1.56
N ASP A 195 -6.91 -5.19 2.18
CA ASP A 195 -6.12 -4.95 3.39
C ASP A 195 -4.95 -3.99 3.13
N GLU A 196 -4.24 -4.11 2.00
CA GLU A 196 -3.13 -3.22 1.67
C GLU A 196 -3.59 -1.77 1.44
N VAL A 197 -4.74 -1.56 0.79
CA VAL A 197 -5.34 -0.22 0.63
C VAL A 197 -5.63 0.40 1.99
N VAL A 198 -6.32 -0.34 2.85
CA VAL A 198 -6.81 0.18 4.14
C VAL A 198 -5.64 0.41 5.10
N GLU A 199 -4.73 -0.54 5.24
CA GLU A 199 -3.67 -0.45 6.24
C GLU A 199 -2.56 0.51 5.85
N SER A 200 -2.22 0.60 4.57
CA SER A 200 -1.20 1.56 4.14
C SER A 200 -1.64 2.99 4.39
N LEU A 201 -2.84 3.35 3.94
CA LEU A 201 -3.35 4.70 4.15
C LEU A 201 -3.65 4.97 5.62
N TRP A 202 -4.23 4.02 6.37
CA TRP A 202 -4.49 4.20 7.80
C TRP A 202 -3.22 4.44 8.61
N HIS A 203 -2.15 3.67 8.34
CA HIS A 203 -0.85 3.88 8.98
C HIS A 203 -0.28 5.27 8.71
N VAL A 204 -0.26 5.70 7.44
CA VAL A 204 0.24 7.04 7.09
C VAL A 204 -0.68 8.14 7.63
N GLY A 205 -2.00 7.93 7.62
CA GLY A 205 -2.98 8.83 8.20
C GLY A 205 -2.76 9.05 9.70
N HIS A 206 -2.42 7.99 10.45
CA HIS A 206 -2.02 8.11 11.85
C HIS A 206 -0.75 8.97 12.01
N LEU A 207 0.29 8.72 11.21
CA LEU A 207 1.54 9.50 11.23
C LEU A 207 1.32 10.99 10.88
N LEU A 208 0.30 11.29 10.07
CA LEU A 208 -0.09 12.65 9.70
C LEU A 208 -1.01 13.33 10.74
N GLY A 209 -1.43 12.62 11.80
CA GLY A 209 -2.40 13.13 12.78
C GLY A 209 -3.85 13.15 12.27
N GLU A 210 -4.14 12.43 11.19
CA GLU A 210 -5.39 12.45 10.43
C GLU A 210 -6.17 11.12 10.55
N GLU A 211 -5.92 10.34 11.61
CA GLU A 211 -6.40 8.96 11.75
C GLU A 211 -7.92 8.83 11.59
N ARG A 212 -8.70 9.62 12.32
CA ARG A 212 -10.17 9.56 12.26
C ARG A 212 -10.73 9.90 10.89
N ARG A 213 -10.18 10.93 10.24
CA ARG A 213 -10.56 11.32 8.87
C ARG A 213 -10.23 10.20 7.90
N THR A 214 -9.03 9.61 8.05
CA THR A 214 -8.56 8.51 7.22
C THR A 214 -9.48 7.29 7.34
N MET A 215 -9.90 6.94 8.55
CA MET A 215 -10.85 5.84 8.77
C MET A 215 -12.18 6.09 8.04
N ALA A 216 -12.77 7.29 8.19
CA ALA A 216 -14.03 7.64 7.54
C ALA A 216 -13.93 7.60 6.00
N GLU A 217 -12.85 8.13 5.43
CA GLU A 217 -12.59 8.08 3.98
C GLU A 217 -12.42 6.64 3.47
N LEU A 218 -11.73 5.79 4.23
CA LEU A 218 -11.53 4.38 3.89
C LEU A 218 -12.82 3.57 3.99
N GLU A 219 -13.69 3.85 4.97
CA GLU A 219 -15.03 3.25 5.08
C GLU A 219 -15.90 3.62 3.87
N ALA A 220 -15.86 4.88 3.46
CA ALA A 220 -16.56 5.36 2.27
C ALA A 220 -15.96 4.77 0.98
N LEU A 221 -14.64 4.56 0.91
CA LEU A 221 -13.98 3.98 -0.25
C LEU A 221 -14.28 2.48 -0.41
N LEU A 222 -14.29 1.74 0.70
CA LEU A 222 -14.43 0.28 0.76
C LEU A 222 -15.52 -0.15 1.77
N PRO A 223 -16.82 0.06 1.45
CA PRO A 223 -17.93 -0.30 2.33
C PRO A 223 -18.22 -1.81 2.41
N GLY A 224 -17.54 -2.65 1.62
CA GLY A 224 -17.68 -4.11 1.64
C GLY A 224 -18.40 -4.73 0.43
N SER A 225 -18.97 -3.90 -0.45
CA SER A 225 -19.72 -4.31 -1.65
C SER A 225 -19.09 -3.84 -2.97
N THR A 226 -17.80 -3.50 -2.95
CA THR A 226 -17.08 -2.90 -4.08
C THR A 226 -16.24 -3.93 -4.83
N ALA A 227 -16.79 -4.60 -5.84
CA ALA A 227 -15.98 -5.52 -6.67
C ALA A 227 -14.82 -4.78 -7.37
N PRO A 228 -13.66 -5.42 -7.60
CA PRO A 228 -13.31 -6.80 -7.24
C PRO A 228 -12.82 -6.97 -5.78
N TYR A 229 -12.79 -5.90 -4.99
CA TYR A 229 -12.36 -5.94 -3.60
C TYR A 229 -13.23 -6.89 -2.78
N THR A 230 -12.59 -7.61 -1.87
CA THR A 230 -13.27 -8.54 -0.96
C THR A 230 -13.17 -7.99 0.45
N GLY A 231 -14.29 -7.91 1.16
CA GLY A 231 -14.36 -7.25 2.46
C GLY A 231 -14.39 -5.73 2.32
N GLY A 232 -14.40 -5.03 3.46
CA GLY A 232 -14.38 -3.57 3.52
C GLY A 232 -13.23 -3.04 4.38
N ALA A 233 -13.26 -1.75 4.69
CA ALA A 233 -12.34 -1.13 5.64
C ALA A 233 -12.37 -1.85 7.00
N GLY A 234 -13.56 -2.19 7.49
CA GLY A 234 -13.75 -3.09 8.62
C GLY A 234 -13.26 -2.53 9.95
N PHE A 235 -13.23 -1.21 10.11
CA PHE A 235 -12.85 -0.58 11.37
C PHE A 235 -13.86 -0.89 12.47
N ARG A 236 -13.34 -0.97 13.69
CA ARG A 236 -14.10 -1.10 14.93
C ARG A 236 -13.28 -0.58 16.09
N THR A 237 -13.94 -0.32 17.21
CA THR A 237 -13.29 0.21 18.40
C THR A 237 -13.37 -0.82 19.52
N LEU A 238 -12.24 -1.03 20.20
CA LEU A 238 -12.18 -1.79 21.44
C LEU A 238 -12.06 -0.86 22.63
N SER A 239 -12.59 -1.27 23.78
CA SER A 239 -12.37 -0.57 25.04
C SER A 239 -11.08 -1.06 25.68
N GLY A 240 -10.14 -0.14 25.87
CA GLY A 240 -8.91 -0.39 26.62
C GLY A 240 -9.10 -0.24 28.13
N PRO A 241 -8.03 -0.50 28.91
CA PRO A 241 -7.99 -0.11 30.31
C PRO A 241 -8.31 1.38 30.46
N ASP A 242 -9.04 1.75 31.51
CA ASP A 242 -9.51 3.11 31.79
C ASP A 242 -10.56 3.67 30.80
N GLY A 243 -11.17 2.81 29.97
CA GLY A 243 -12.26 3.19 29.05
C GLY A 243 -11.79 3.90 27.79
N ARG A 244 -10.48 3.97 27.55
CA ARG A 244 -9.90 4.54 26.33
C ARG A 244 -10.34 3.78 25.09
N GLU A 245 -10.63 4.48 24.01
CA GLU A 245 -10.97 3.89 22.72
C GLU A 245 -9.71 3.42 22.00
N LEU A 246 -9.71 2.17 21.53
CA LEU A 246 -8.62 1.54 20.81
C LEU A 246 -9.10 1.15 19.41
N PRO A 247 -8.82 1.99 18.39
CA PRO A 247 -9.13 1.67 17.01
C PRO A 247 -8.43 0.39 16.56
N THR A 248 -9.19 -0.45 15.84
CA THR A 248 -8.69 -1.64 15.17
C THR A 248 -9.53 -1.91 13.93
N ARG A 249 -9.22 -2.97 13.19
CA ARG A 249 -10.05 -3.47 12.10
C ARG A 249 -10.05 -4.98 12.00
N ASP A 250 -11.11 -5.51 11.41
CA ASP A 250 -11.16 -6.88 10.96
C ASP A 250 -10.65 -6.97 9.52
N ARG A 251 -9.49 -7.61 9.36
CA ARG A 251 -8.87 -7.84 8.05
C ARG A 251 -9.71 -8.77 7.18
N ALA A 252 -9.71 -8.50 5.88
CA ALA A 252 -10.31 -9.38 4.88
C ALA A 252 -9.47 -10.64 4.60
N SER A 253 -8.18 -10.62 4.99
CA SER A 253 -7.24 -11.72 4.75
C SER A 253 -6.33 -12.01 5.96
N CYS A 254 -5.80 -13.24 6.01
CA CYS A 254 -4.74 -13.62 6.96
C CYS A 254 -3.40 -13.64 6.22
N CYS A 255 -2.34 -13.01 6.73
CA CYS A 255 -0.99 -13.04 6.10
C CYS A 255 -0.18 -14.32 6.39
N PHE A 256 -0.67 -15.21 7.26
CA PHE A 256 0.02 -16.42 7.75
C PHE A 256 1.34 -16.18 8.51
N PHE A 257 1.64 -14.96 8.95
CA PHE A 257 2.85 -14.66 9.74
C PHE A 257 2.95 -15.49 11.03
N TYR A 258 1.82 -15.89 11.63
CA TYR A 258 1.81 -16.77 12.80
C TYR A 258 2.50 -18.13 12.59
N THR A 259 2.71 -18.55 11.33
CA THR A 259 3.44 -19.79 11.01
C THR A 259 4.95 -19.65 11.11
N ILE A 260 5.45 -18.41 11.20
CA ILE A 260 6.87 -18.07 11.40
C ILE A 260 7.08 -17.71 12.86
N ARG A 261 6.31 -16.74 13.37
CA ARG A 261 6.46 -16.20 14.72
C ARG A 261 5.08 -15.92 15.34
N PRO A 262 4.46 -16.91 16.01
CA PRO A 262 3.08 -16.80 16.50
C PRO A 262 2.90 -15.74 17.60
N GLU A 263 3.93 -15.40 18.35
CA GLU A 263 3.90 -14.38 19.39
C GLU A 263 3.84 -12.94 18.83
N ASP A 264 4.32 -12.71 17.60
CA ASP A 264 4.52 -11.38 17.01
C ASP A 264 3.44 -10.99 15.96
N THR A 265 2.20 -11.44 16.13
CA THR A 265 1.12 -11.03 15.21
C THR A 265 0.76 -9.55 15.30
N CYS A 266 0.38 -8.93 14.17
CA CYS A 266 -0.08 -7.54 14.17
C CYS A 266 -1.38 -7.36 14.97
N VAL A 267 -1.66 -6.13 15.39
CA VAL A 267 -2.88 -5.77 16.13
C VAL A 267 -4.17 -5.95 15.32
N THR A 268 -4.08 -6.07 13.99
CA THR A 268 -5.22 -6.37 13.10
C THR A 268 -5.33 -7.85 12.72
N CYS A 269 -4.51 -8.73 13.31
CA CYS A 269 -4.46 -10.13 12.90
C CYS A 269 -5.78 -10.87 13.21
N PRO A 270 -6.43 -11.53 12.23
CA PRO A 270 -7.69 -12.25 12.45
C PRO A 270 -7.55 -13.49 13.34
N ARG A 271 -6.32 -13.85 13.74
CA ARG A 271 -6.01 -14.96 14.66
C ARG A 271 -5.89 -14.51 16.12
N THR A 272 -5.84 -13.21 16.38
CA THR A 272 -5.69 -12.64 17.73
C THR A 272 -7.07 -12.31 18.29
N CYS A 273 -7.35 -12.79 19.51
CA CYS A 273 -8.60 -12.47 20.20
C CYS A 273 -8.59 -11.01 20.70
N ASP A 274 -9.74 -10.47 21.05
CA ASP A 274 -9.82 -9.07 21.47
C ASP A 274 -9.08 -8.77 22.77
N ALA A 275 -9.02 -9.71 23.71
CA ALA A 275 -8.25 -9.54 24.96
C ALA A 275 -6.75 -9.33 24.67
N ASP A 276 -6.15 -10.23 23.87
CA ASP A 276 -4.74 -10.12 23.47
C ASP A 276 -4.49 -8.86 22.64
N ARG A 277 -5.45 -8.48 21.79
CA ARG A 277 -5.37 -7.26 20.97
C ARG A 277 -5.38 -6.00 21.84
N VAL A 278 -6.25 -5.92 22.85
CA VAL A 278 -6.26 -4.81 23.81
C VAL A 278 -4.93 -4.71 24.54
N THR A 279 -4.34 -5.83 24.97
CA THR A 279 -3.01 -5.83 25.60
C THR A 279 -1.95 -5.24 24.68
N ARG A 280 -1.90 -5.65 23.41
CA ARG A 280 -0.92 -5.14 22.42
C ARG A 280 -1.11 -3.65 22.12
N LEU A 281 -2.34 -3.23 21.83
CA LEU A 281 -2.69 -1.81 21.59
C LEU A 281 -2.45 -0.93 22.83
N THR A 282 -2.32 -1.53 24.01
CA THR A 282 -1.95 -0.81 25.24
C THR A 282 -0.45 -0.69 25.44
N ALA A 283 0.31 -1.70 25.04
CA ALA A 283 1.76 -1.61 25.03
C ALA A 283 2.27 -0.61 23.98
N ASP A 284 1.68 -0.58 22.79
CA ASP A 284 2.14 0.31 21.69
C ASP A 284 1.84 1.80 21.96
N ALA A 285 0.87 2.09 22.82
CA ALA A 285 0.44 3.45 23.17
C ALA A 285 1.07 4.00 24.46
N ALA A 286 1.90 3.19 25.14
CA ALA A 286 2.60 3.53 26.38
C ALA A 286 4.05 3.94 26.10
#